data_AF-A0A933X251-F1
#
_entry.id   AF-A0A933X251-F1
#
_cell.length_a   1.000
_cell.length_b   1.000
_cell.length_c   1.000
_cell.angle_alpha   90.00
_cell.angle_beta   90.00
_cell.angle_gamma   90.00
#
_symmetry.space_group_name_H-M   'P 1'
#
loop_
_entity.id
_entity.type
_entity.pdbx_description
1 polymer ?
#
loop_
_entity_poly.entity_id
_entity_poly.type
_entity_poly.pdbx_seq_one_letter_code
_entity_poly.pdbx_strand_id
1 'polypeptide(L)' 'MEFEWDKGNIGKNKKHRVSDEEAEEIFSDLEKKRQLLVIYTIRDNRIRIISARDLNKKKEKHLYEKAFNTTKI' A
#
# COMPACT_ATOMS: atom_id res chain seq x y z
N MET A 1 13.94 -4.17 -4.16
CA MET A 1 13.25 -3.19 -3.29
C MET A 1 13.29 -3.75 -1.88
N GLU A 2 13.68 -2.94 -0.90
CA GLU A 2 13.68 -3.32 0.52
C GLU A 2 12.53 -2.62 1.25
N PHE A 3 11.84 -3.35 2.13
CA PHE A 3 10.80 -2.82 2.99
C PHE A 3 11.38 -2.46 4.36
N GLU A 4 10.97 -1.31 4.88
CA GLU A 4 11.32 -0.88 6.22
C GLU A 4 10.05 -0.60 7.01
N TRP A 5 9.82 -1.40 8.05
CA TRP A 5 8.74 -1.18 8.99
C TRP A 5 9.28 -0.55 10.27
N ASP A 6 8.78 0.63 10.62
CA ASP A 6 9.02 1.16 11.96
C ASP A 6 8.13 0.44 12.99
N LYS A 7 8.59 0.41 14.25
CA LYS A 7 7.89 -0.28 15.35
C LYS A 7 6.44 0.22 15.56
N GLY A 8 6.13 1.45 15.15
CA GLY A 8 4.78 2.01 15.28
C GLY A 8 3.81 1.58 14.18
N ASN A 9 4.33 1.10 13.05
CA ASN A 9 3.55 0.68 11.89
C ASN A 9 3.46 -0.85 11.75
N ILE A 10 4.38 -1.62 12.32
CA ILE A 10 4.29 -3.10 12.38
C ILE A 10 2.97 -3.52 13.02
N GLY A 11 2.21 -4.40 12.35
CA GLY A 11 0.97 -4.97 12.84
C GLY A 11 -0.20 -4.00 13.00
N LYS A 12 0.00 -2.70 12.77
CA LYS A 12 -1.03 -1.65 12.88
C LYS A 12 -2.18 -1.88 11.90
N ASN A 13 -1.90 -2.49 10.75
CA ASN A 13 -2.88 -2.77 9.70
C ASN A 13 -3.79 -3.96 10.03
N LYS A 14 -3.49 -4.74 11.09
CA LYS A 14 -4.35 -5.84 11.54
C LYS A 14 -5.76 -5.37 11.92
N LYS A 15 -5.90 -4.11 12.39
CA LYS A 15 -7.21 -3.48 12.63
C LYS A 15 -8.07 -3.34 11.36
N HIS A 16 -7.44 -3.35 10.19
CA HIS A 16 -8.06 -3.38 8.87
C HIS A 16 -8.04 -4.77 8.24
N ARG A 17 -7.72 -5.81 9.03
CA ARG A 17 -7.59 -7.21 8.57
C ARG A 17 -6.58 -7.36 7.44
N VAL A 18 -5.48 -6.61 7.50
CA VAL A 18 -4.37 -6.70 6.54
C VAL A 18 -3.10 -7.02 7.32
N SER A 19 -2.40 -8.09 6.95
CA SER A 19 -1.07 -8.40 7.48
C SER A 19 0.00 -7.51 6.86
N ASP A 20 1.18 -7.46 7.48
CA ASP A 20 2.29 -6.67 6.95
C ASP A 20 2.78 -7.30 5.63
N GLU A 21 2.80 -8.63 5.55
CA GLU A 21 3.11 -9.39 4.34
C GLU A 21 2.09 -9.13 3.21
N GLU A 22 0.79 -9.17 3.50
CA GLU A 22 -0.27 -8.81 2.53
C GLU A 22 -0.09 -7.38 2.00
N ALA A 23 0.44 -6.47 2.82
CA ALA A 23 0.70 -5.09 2.40
C ALA A 23 1.95 -4.97 1.50
N GLU A 24 2.95 -5.83 1.67
CA GLU A 24 4.14 -5.89 0.80
C GLU A 24 3.85 -6.57 -0.54
N GLU A 25 3.01 -7.60 -0.56
CA GLU A 25 2.68 -8.38 -1.77
C GLU A 25 2.15 -7.54 -2.93
N ILE A 26 1.57 -6.38 -2.62
CA ILE A 26 0.98 -5.42 -3.57
C ILE A 26 2.05 -4.86 -4.53
N PHE A 27 3.32 -4.89 -4.12
CA PHE A 27 4.45 -4.45 -4.93
C PHE A 27 5.06 -5.57 -5.78
N SER A 28 4.58 -6.81 -5.63
CA SER A 28 5.15 -8.01 -6.25
C SER A 28 4.19 -8.74 -7.19
N ASP A 29 2.87 -8.67 -6.94
CA ASP A 29 1.86 -9.42 -7.69
C ASP A 29 0.65 -8.55 -8.09
N LEU A 30 0.44 -8.41 -9.40
CA LEU A 30 -0.67 -7.65 -9.98
C LEU A 30 -1.99 -8.45 -10.09
N GLU A 31 -1.97 -9.77 -9.88
CA GLU A 31 -3.14 -10.65 -10.04
C GLU A 31 -3.82 -11.03 -8.71
N LYS A 32 -3.57 -10.28 -7.62
CA LYS A 32 -4.21 -10.53 -6.33
C LYS A 32 -5.72 -10.29 -6.38
N LYS A 33 -6.49 -11.27 -5.88
CA LYS A 33 -7.96 -11.19 -5.75
C LYS A 33 -8.43 -10.07 -4.82
N ARG A 34 -7.61 -9.72 -3.82
CA ARG A 34 -7.89 -8.66 -2.85
C ARG A 34 -7.11 -7.42 -3.23
N GLN A 35 -7.84 -6.33 -3.47
CA GLN A 35 -7.22 -5.05 -3.78
C GLN A 35 -7.15 -4.19 -2.53
N LEU A 36 -5.95 -3.68 -2.26
CA LEU A 36 -5.64 -2.90 -1.08
C LEU A 36 -5.22 -1.49 -1.49
N LEU A 37 -5.63 -0.49 -0.71
CA LEU A 37 -5.06 0.85 -0.75
C LEU A 37 -3.86 0.89 0.22
N VAL A 38 -2.68 1.22 -0.31
CA VAL A 38 -1.44 1.40 0.47
C VAL A 38 -1.05 2.85 0.50
N ILE A 39 -0.81 3.37 1.69
CA ILE A 39 -0.13 4.63 1.91
C ILE A 39 1.30 4.30 2.32
N TYR A 40 2.27 4.74 1.53
CA TYR A 40 3.68 4.49 1.75
C TYR A 40 4.51 5.75 1.49
N THR A 41 5.76 5.72 1.94
CA THR A 41 6.78 6.70 1.61
C THR A 41 8.03 6.00 1.12
N ILE A 42 8.82 6.68 0.30
CA ILE A 42 10.15 6.23 -0.13
C ILE A 42 11.18 7.10 0.59
N ARG A 43 12.10 6.47 1.32
CA ARG A 43 13.23 7.13 1.98
C ARG A 43 14.44 6.22 1.88
N ASP A 44 15.61 6.78 1.58
CA ASP A 44 16.87 6.03 1.43
C ASP A 44 16.74 4.78 0.53
N ASN A 45 15.96 4.91 -0.56
CA ASN A 45 15.64 3.84 -1.50
C ASN A 45 14.88 2.63 -0.90
N ARG A 46 14.24 2.81 0.27
CA ARG A 46 13.38 1.84 0.93
C ARG A 46 11.92 2.27 0.94
N ILE A 47 11.02 1.30 0.87
CA ILE A 47 9.58 1.52 0.99
C ILE A 47 9.19 1.38 2.46
N ARG A 48 8.59 2.43 3.02
CA ARG A 48 7.97 2.39 4.35
C ARG A 48 6.45 2.46 4.21
N ILE A 49 5.78 1.36 4.54
CA ILE A 49 4.31 1.29 4.56
C ILE A 49 3.80 1.96 5.84
N ILE A 50 2.94 2.96 5.67
CA ILE A 50 2.34 3.74 6.76
C ILE A 50 0.94 3.20 7.11
N SER A 51 0.21 2.75 6.08
CA SER A 51 -1.13 2.19 6.22
C SER A 51 -1.46 1.28 5.04
N ALA A 52 -2.16 0.18 5.31
CA ALA A 52 -2.76 -0.68 4.31
C ALA A 52 -4.18 -1.06 4.74
N ARG A 53 -5.12 -1.02 3.80
CA ARG A 53 -6.53 -1.35 4.02
C ARG A 53 -7.23 -1.78 2.74
N ASP A 54 -8.38 -2.41 2.88
CA ASP A 54 -9.23 -2.77 1.74
C ASP A 54 -9.57 -1.57 0.86
N LEU A 55 -9.46 -1.78 -0.44
CA LEU A 55 -9.83 -0.79 -1.42
C LEU A 55 -11.34 -0.70 -1.57
N ASN A 56 -11.88 0.51 -1.42
CA ASN A 56 -13.26 0.81 -1.75
C ASN A 56 -13.35 1.45 -3.13
N LYS A 57 -13.45 0.60 -4.17
CA LYS A 57 -13.55 1.03 -5.57
C LYS A 57 -14.59 2.13 -5.83
N LYS A 58 -15.74 2.09 -5.14
CA LYS A 58 -16.82 3.07 -5.35
C LYS A 58 -16.46 4.44 -4.78
N LYS A 59 -15.81 4.49 -3.62
CA LYS A 59 -15.43 5.75 -2.96
C LYS A 59 -14.11 6.32 -3.48
N GLU A 60 -13.21 5.47 -3.95
CA GLU A 60 -11.81 5.85 -4.21
C GLU A 60 -11.47 5.90 -5.71
N LYS A 61 -12.44 5.64 -6.60
CA LYS A 61 -12.29 5.66 -8.06
C LYS A 61 -11.51 6.89 -8.57
N HIS A 62 -11.84 8.07 -8.06
CA HIS A 62 -11.22 9.34 -8.47
C HIS A 62 -9.73 9.48 -8.09
N LEU A 63 -9.21 8.66 -7.14
CA LEU A 63 -7.80 8.72 -6.73
C LEU A 63 -6.93 8.00 -7.76
N TYR A 64 -7.44 6.93 -8.35
CA TYR A 64 -6.77 6.18 -9.41
C TYR A 64 -6.62 6.97 -10.70
N GLU A 65 -7.68 7.71 -11.08
CA GLU A 65 -7.67 8.56 -12.28
C GLU A 65 -6.59 9.66 -12.17
N LYS A 66 -6.31 10.16 -10.96
CA LYS A 66 -5.23 11.14 -10.71
C LYS A 66 -3.84 10.50 -10.69
N ALA A 67 -3.68 9.32 -10.08
CA ALA A 67 -2.38 8.66 -9.94
C ALA A 67 -1.73 8.28 -11.29
N PHE A 68 -2.55 7.97 -12.31
CA PHE A 68 -2.04 7.67 -13.66
C PHE A 68 -1.44 8.90 -14.37
N ASN A 69 -1.92 10.12 -14.05
CA ASN A 69 -1.44 11.35 -14.68
C ASN A 69 -0.27 12.03 -13.94
N THR A 70 -0.02 11.67 -12.67
CA THR A 70 1.04 12.28 -11.85
C THR A 70 2.28 11.39 -11.69
N THR A 71 2.22 10.12 -12.13
CA THR A 71 3.38 9.22 -12.11
C THR A 71 4.10 9.26 -13.46
N LYS A 72 4.81 10.36 -13.72
CA LYS A 72 5.99 10.35 -14.60
C LYS A 72 7.20 10.32 -13.68
N ILE A 73 7.99 9.26 -13.79
CA ILE A 73 9.37 9.20 -13.30
C ILE A 73 10.17 10.30 -14.02
#